data_AF-A0A7S6MK38-F1
#
_entry.id   AF-A0A7S6MK38-F1
#
_cell.length_a   1.000
_cell.length_b   1.000
_cell.length_c   1.000
_cell.angle_alpha   90.00
_cell.angle_beta   90.00
_cell.angle_gamma   90.00
#
_symmetry.space_group_name_H-M   'P 1'
#
loop_
_entity.id
_entity.type
_entity.pdbx_description
1 polymer ?
#
loop_
_entity_poly.entity_id
_entity_poly.type
_entity_poly.pdbx_seq_one_letter_code
_entity_poly.pdbx_strand_id
1 'polypeptide(L)'
;MCEYCYESAMLYFVASGQRHDIYSRFAYLEEADDLKTEIEQLVDPNNPEPLIDLAFCRLYDHYLMHGFDAGLFNTLQNKFGQEAVQAYLAKRQASHNDLFRAELSQIGLLRDETRWNQLMADHKRIHSNALELLNSYYNWWVLGIGKEKEKRKPNSIDENLLFPDELMTASAEWDKFHALYPALFFALSYLINHHSNSDIIRKIALTNLKDGADIWTKDLWLQRKAMIASMKRDGFSLIVDNLSQIRYELIYYVLLKSDTNPAELNKLKEAILSEDGHPMQGMMGSENIIELVEKLVA
;
A
#
# COMPACT_ATOMS: atom_id res chain seq x y z
N MET A 1 19.03 4.69 -1.19
CA MET A 1 18.27 3.68 -1.96
C MET A 1 16.91 4.31 -2.24
N CYS A 2 16.44 4.36 -3.49
CA CYS A 2 15.14 4.96 -3.78
C CYS A 2 14.00 4.01 -3.36
N GLU A 3 12.78 4.52 -3.27
CA GLU A 3 11.60 3.78 -2.83
C GLU A 3 11.30 2.54 -3.68
N TYR A 4 11.41 2.65 -5.00
CA TYR A 4 11.22 1.53 -5.93
C TYR A 4 12.30 0.43 -5.79
N CYS A 5 13.50 0.79 -5.31
CA CYS A 5 14.53 -0.20 -4.97
C CYS A 5 14.14 -1.01 -3.72
N TYR A 6 13.49 -0.38 -2.74
CA TYR A 6 12.95 -1.11 -1.58
C TYR A 6 11.83 -2.05 -1.99
N GLU A 7 10.95 -1.60 -2.89
CA GLU A 7 9.91 -2.47 -3.39
C GLU A 7 10.46 -3.64 -4.21
N SER A 8 11.48 -3.41 -5.04
CA SER A 8 12.17 -4.50 -5.74
C SER A 8 12.71 -5.56 -4.76
N ALA A 9 13.32 -5.13 -3.65
CA ALA A 9 13.79 -6.03 -2.61
C ALA A 9 12.62 -6.73 -1.88
N MET A 10 11.53 -6.02 -1.59
CA MET A 10 10.31 -6.58 -1.00
C MET A 10 9.73 -7.69 -1.89
N LEU A 11 9.59 -7.44 -3.20
CA LEU A 11 9.07 -8.40 -4.16
C LEU A 11 9.94 -9.64 -4.27
N TYR A 12 11.27 -9.50 -4.15
CA TYR A 12 12.17 -10.64 -4.07
C TYR A 12 11.88 -11.52 -2.84
N PHE A 13 11.60 -10.92 -1.67
CA PHE A 13 11.21 -11.70 -0.47
C PHE A 13 9.86 -12.37 -0.62
N VAL A 14 8.88 -11.70 -1.25
CA VAL A 14 7.56 -12.27 -1.54
C VAL A 14 7.70 -13.46 -2.50
N ALA A 15 8.47 -13.31 -3.57
CA ALA A 15 8.67 -14.37 -4.57
C ALA A 15 9.46 -15.58 -4.01
N SER A 16 10.44 -15.34 -3.14
CA SER A 16 11.30 -16.40 -2.58
C SER A 16 10.69 -17.11 -1.36
N GLY A 17 9.72 -16.49 -0.67
CA GLY A 17 9.18 -16.98 0.59
C GLY A 17 10.19 -16.98 1.76
N GLN A 18 11.37 -16.37 1.59
CA GLN A 18 12.45 -16.42 2.58
C GLN A 18 12.36 -15.32 3.63
N ARG A 19 12.19 -15.70 4.91
CA ARG A 19 12.08 -14.74 6.02
C ARG A 19 13.44 -14.12 6.38
N HIS A 20 13.57 -12.81 6.20
CA HIS A 20 14.75 -12.00 6.53
C HIS A 20 14.45 -10.86 7.52
N ASP A 21 15.10 -10.92 8.68
CA ASP A 21 14.78 -10.20 9.93
C ASP A 21 14.12 -8.80 9.78
N ILE A 22 14.81 -7.80 9.21
CA ILE A 22 14.32 -6.40 9.26
C ILE A 22 13.46 -6.02 8.03
N TYR A 23 13.84 -6.44 6.83
CA TYR A 23 13.18 -6.00 5.59
C TYR A 23 11.95 -6.83 5.21
N SER A 24 11.90 -8.10 5.62
CA SER A 24 10.82 -9.00 5.22
C SER A 24 9.58 -8.91 6.12
N ARG A 25 9.73 -8.47 7.39
CA ARG A 25 8.61 -8.44 8.35
C ARG A 25 7.45 -7.53 7.89
N PHE A 26 7.76 -6.46 7.15
CA PHE A 26 6.77 -5.58 6.54
C PHE A 26 6.07 -6.30 5.40
N ALA A 27 6.85 -6.89 4.48
CA ALA A 27 6.34 -7.68 3.37
C ALA A 27 5.39 -8.79 3.83
N TYR A 28 5.73 -9.54 4.89
CA TYR A 28 4.85 -10.60 5.39
C TYR A 28 3.54 -10.07 5.95
N LEU A 29 3.58 -9.01 6.75
CA LEU A 29 2.35 -8.47 7.28
C LEU A 29 1.48 -7.86 6.16
N GLU A 30 2.09 -7.23 5.17
CA GLU A 30 1.40 -6.71 3.99
C GLU A 30 0.80 -7.79 3.11
N GLU A 31 1.42 -8.97 3.03
CA GLU A 31 1.12 -9.99 2.02
C GLU A 31 0.54 -11.29 2.56
N ALA A 32 0.43 -11.47 3.88
CA ALA A 32 -0.01 -12.72 4.47
C ALA A 32 -1.50 -12.99 4.32
N ASP A 33 -1.82 -14.25 4.06
CA ASP A 33 -3.20 -14.75 4.07
C ASP A 33 -3.67 -15.03 5.50
N ASP A 34 -2.83 -15.67 6.32
CA ASP A 34 -3.08 -15.91 7.75
C ASP A 34 -2.51 -14.78 8.61
N LEU A 35 -3.24 -13.66 8.61
CA LEU A 35 -2.88 -12.46 9.36
C LEU A 35 -2.70 -12.73 10.87
N LYS A 36 -3.53 -13.60 11.45
CA LYS A 36 -3.49 -13.88 12.89
C LYS A 36 -2.16 -14.54 13.25
N THR A 37 -1.78 -15.60 12.52
CA THR A 37 -0.52 -16.30 12.73
C THR A 37 0.68 -15.38 12.53
N GLU A 38 0.66 -14.52 11.50
CA GLU A 38 1.76 -13.57 11.29
C GLU A 38 1.91 -12.57 12.43
N ILE A 39 0.81 -11.98 12.92
CA ILE A 39 0.85 -11.08 14.06
C ILE A 39 1.45 -11.79 15.29
N GLU A 40 1.02 -13.02 15.57
CA GLU A 40 1.53 -13.80 16.71
C GLU A 40 3.04 -14.06 16.59
N GLN A 41 3.56 -14.23 15.37
CA GLN A 41 4.96 -14.52 15.10
C GLN A 41 5.88 -13.30 15.05
N LEU A 42 5.36 -12.06 15.05
CA LEU A 42 6.20 -10.85 14.99
C LEU A 42 7.20 -10.81 16.16
N VAL A 43 8.50 -10.87 15.87
CA VAL A 43 9.53 -10.66 16.90
C VAL A 43 9.71 -9.16 17.10
N ASP A 44 9.59 -8.70 18.34
CA ASP A 44 9.72 -7.30 18.74
C ASP A 44 8.93 -6.32 17.83
N PRO A 45 7.57 -6.36 17.87
CA PRO A 45 6.72 -5.66 16.91
C PRO A 45 6.82 -4.12 16.97
N ASN A 46 7.55 -3.58 17.95
CA ASN A 46 7.73 -2.15 18.19
C ASN A 46 9.14 -1.64 17.80
N ASN A 47 10.06 -2.50 17.37
CA ASN A 47 11.47 -2.18 17.17
C ASN A 47 12.01 -2.90 15.91
N PRO A 48 12.81 -2.28 15.03
CA PRO A 48 13.25 -0.88 15.05
C PRO A 48 12.13 0.14 14.88
N GLU A 49 11.01 -0.24 14.26
CA GLU A 49 9.84 0.63 14.13
C GLU A 49 8.52 -0.07 14.44
N PRO A 50 7.47 0.65 14.89
CA PRO A 50 6.18 0.05 15.19
C PRO A 50 5.44 -0.46 13.95
N LEU A 51 5.19 -1.77 13.88
CA LEU A 51 4.36 -2.41 12.84
C LEU A 51 2.85 -2.25 13.06
N ILE A 52 2.48 -1.54 14.13
CA ILE A 52 1.09 -1.38 14.57
C ILE A 52 0.22 -0.76 13.46
N ASP A 53 0.78 0.16 12.68
CA ASP A 53 0.11 0.76 11.52
C ASP A 53 -0.36 -0.25 10.50
N LEU A 54 0.56 -1.13 10.08
CA LEU A 54 0.29 -2.16 9.09
C LEU A 54 -0.71 -3.19 9.64
N ALA A 55 -0.57 -3.57 10.91
CA ALA A 55 -1.47 -4.50 11.57
C ALA A 55 -2.92 -3.95 11.59
N PHE A 56 -3.11 -2.66 11.87
CA PHE A 56 -4.44 -2.05 11.78
C PHE A 56 -4.96 -1.93 10.34
N CYS A 57 -4.11 -1.63 9.36
CA CYS A 57 -4.50 -1.65 7.94
C CYS A 57 -5.03 -3.03 7.54
N ARG A 58 -4.30 -4.09 7.89
CA ARG A 58 -4.72 -5.47 7.64
C ARG A 58 -5.96 -5.89 8.44
N LEU A 59 -6.14 -5.39 9.66
CA LEU A 59 -7.36 -5.61 10.46
C LEU A 59 -8.59 -5.04 9.72
N TYR A 60 -8.50 -3.80 9.22
CA TYR A 60 -9.59 -3.20 8.43
C TYR A 60 -9.90 -4.00 7.18
N ASP A 61 -8.87 -4.43 6.46
CA ASP A 61 -9.03 -5.27 5.27
C ASP A 61 -9.77 -6.57 5.59
N HIS A 62 -9.36 -7.23 6.68
CA HIS A 62 -9.99 -8.46 7.15
C HIS A 62 -11.46 -8.22 7.51
N TYR A 63 -11.77 -7.13 8.23
CA TYR A 63 -13.14 -6.83 8.60
C TYR A 63 -14.05 -6.54 7.41
N LEU A 64 -13.50 -5.89 6.37
CA LEU A 64 -14.24 -5.62 5.13
C LEU A 64 -14.45 -6.87 4.28
N MET A 65 -13.46 -7.78 4.23
CA MET A 65 -13.52 -8.98 3.38
C MET A 65 -14.23 -10.17 4.04
N HIS A 66 -14.03 -10.37 5.35
CA HIS A 66 -14.45 -11.56 6.08
C HIS A 66 -15.48 -11.27 7.18
N GLY A 67 -15.76 -10.00 7.45
CA GLY A 67 -16.62 -9.58 8.55
C GLY A 67 -15.84 -9.35 9.84
N PHE A 68 -16.55 -8.88 10.87
CA PHE A 68 -15.97 -8.50 12.15
C PHE A 68 -15.34 -9.71 12.88
N ASP A 69 -14.10 -9.56 13.33
CA ASP A 69 -13.38 -10.57 14.11
C ASP A 69 -12.75 -9.95 15.38
N ALA A 70 -13.42 -10.13 16.52
CA ALA A 70 -12.89 -9.71 17.82
C ALA A 70 -11.62 -10.46 18.22
N GLY A 71 -11.48 -11.72 17.80
CA GLY A 71 -10.32 -12.56 18.08
C GLY A 71 -9.06 -11.98 17.45
N LEU A 72 -9.15 -11.52 16.21
CA LEU A 72 -8.04 -10.87 15.51
C LEU A 72 -7.63 -9.55 16.18
N PHE A 73 -8.57 -8.70 16.57
CA PHE A 73 -8.26 -7.47 17.32
C PHE A 73 -7.59 -7.80 18.66
N ASN A 74 -8.08 -8.81 19.38
CA ASN A 74 -7.49 -9.25 20.64
C ASN A 74 -6.06 -9.79 20.43
N THR A 75 -5.81 -10.55 19.36
CA THR A 75 -4.45 -11.00 19.00
C THR A 75 -3.52 -9.80 18.77
N LEU A 76 -3.96 -8.81 17.99
CA LEU A 76 -3.20 -7.57 17.78
C LEU A 76 -2.91 -6.88 19.11
N GLN A 77 -3.92 -6.67 19.95
CA GLN A 77 -3.72 -5.98 21.22
C GLN A 77 -2.81 -6.74 22.19
N ASN A 78 -2.94 -8.06 22.27
CA ASN A 78 -2.05 -8.89 23.08
C ASN A 78 -0.60 -8.79 22.57
N LYS A 79 -0.41 -8.69 21.25
CA LYS A 79 0.91 -8.65 20.64
C LYS A 79 1.62 -7.32 20.84
N PHE A 80 0.92 -6.22 20.60
CA PHE A 80 1.50 -4.86 20.65
C PHE A 80 1.44 -4.26 22.07
N GLY A 81 0.56 -4.77 22.92
CA GLY A 81 0.29 -4.25 24.26
C GLY A 81 -0.86 -3.23 24.26
N GLN A 82 -1.68 -3.28 25.32
CA GLN A 82 -2.85 -2.42 25.46
C GLN A 82 -2.50 -0.93 25.44
N GLU A 83 -1.45 -0.52 26.16
CA GLU A 83 -1.00 0.88 26.23
C GLU A 83 -0.55 1.40 24.86
N ALA A 84 0.25 0.61 24.13
CA ALA A 84 0.70 0.97 22.79
C ALA A 84 -0.47 1.12 21.81
N VAL A 85 -1.44 0.19 21.86
CA VAL A 85 -2.67 0.29 21.05
C VAL A 85 -3.50 1.52 21.41
N GLN A 86 -3.67 1.83 22.70
CA GLN A 86 -4.42 3.01 23.11
C GLN A 86 -3.71 4.30 22.69
N ALA A 87 -2.40 4.40 22.89
CA ALA A 87 -1.61 5.55 22.46
C ALA A 87 -1.67 5.73 20.93
N TYR A 88 -1.59 4.64 20.19
CA TYR A 88 -1.73 4.60 18.75
C TYR A 88 -3.07 5.17 18.28
N LEU A 89 -4.18 4.64 18.80
CA LEU A 89 -5.53 5.09 18.43
C LEU A 89 -5.78 6.54 18.86
N ALA A 90 -5.34 6.92 20.06
CA ALA A 90 -5.49 8.29 20.58
C ALA A 90 -4.73 9.32 19.73
N LYS A 91 -3.50 9.00 19.31
CA LYS A 91 -2.71 9.85 18.40
C LYS A 91 -3.50 10.12 17.13
N ARG A 92 -4.08 9.08 16.52
CA ARG A 92 -4.84 9.20 15.26
C ARG A 92 -6.14 9.96 15.44
N GLN A 93 -6.84 9.76 16.55
CA GLN A 93 -8.03 10.53 16.85
C GLN A 93 -7.72 12.02 17.04
N ALA A 94 -6.57 12.36 17.62
CA ALA A 94 -6.14 13.75 17.82
C ALA A 94 -5.59 14.43 16.56
N SER A 95 -5.08 13.65 15.59
CA SER A 95 -4.49 14.20 14.36
C SER A 95 -5.50 14.74 13.35
N HIS A 96 -6.80 14.46 13.52
CA HIS A 96 -7.81 14.75 12.48
C HIS A 96 -8.99 15.56 13.01
N ASN A 97 -9.32 16.64 12.29
CA ASN A 97 -10.56 17.40 12.50
C ASN A 97 -11.77 16.74 11.82
N ASP A 98 -11.56 15.63 11.09
CA ASP A 98 -12.58 14.90 10.34
C ASP A 98 -13.16 13.76 11.20
N LEU A 99 -14.49 13.80 11.37
CA LEU A 99 -15.25 12.82 12.15
C LEU A 99 -15.07 11.39 11.64
N PHE A 100 -14.95 11.18 10.33
CA PHE A 100 -14.82 9.84 9.74
C PHE A 100 -13.51 9.16 10.15
N ARG A 101 -12.41 9.92 10.12
CA ARG A 101 -11.07 9.41 10.48
C ARG A 101 -10.96 9.16 11.98
N ALA A 102 -11.57 10.04 12.77
CA ALA A 102 -11.67 9.87 14.21
C ALA A 102 -12.51 8.63 14.58
N GLU A 103 -13.62 8.37 13.87
CA GLU A 103 -14.49 7.20 14.05
C GLU A 103 -13.73 5.89 13.82
N LEU A 104 -12.95 5.80 12.73
CA LEU A 104 -12.09 4.63 12.46
C LEU A 104 -11.09 4.35 13.60
N SER A 105 -10.64 5.40 14.30
CA SER A 105 -9.69 5.27 15.41
C SER A 105 -10.36 4.98 16.76
N GLN A 106 -11.68 4.80 16.82
CA GLN A 106 -12.38 4.49 18.07
C GLN A 106 -12.19 3.02 18.45
N ILE A 107 -11.57 2.77 19.61
CA ILE A 107 -11.39 1.40 20.11
C ILE A 107 -12.71 0.61 20.22
N GLY A 108 -13.83 1.31 20.48
CA GLY A 108 -15.15 0.69 20.52
C GLY A 108 -15.58 0.12 19.17
N LEU A 109 -15.25 0.79 18.06
CA LEU A 109 -15.52 0.29 16.71
C LEU A 109 -14.79 -1.03 16.44
N LEU A 110 -13.57 -1.15 16.96
CA LEU A 110 -12.67 -2.28 16.70
C LEU A 110 -12.91 -3.47 17.64
N ARG A 111 -13.72 -3.29 18.69
CA ARG A 111 -14.00 -4.32 19.70
C ARG A 111 -15.46 -4.78 19.75
N ASP A 112 -16.37 -4.04 19.14
CA ASP A 112 -17.81 -4.27 19.23
C ASP A 112 -18.39 -4.47 17.82
N GLU A 113 -18.80 -5.70 17.54
CA GLU A 113 -19.45 -6.09 16.29
C GLU A 113 -20.67 -5.21 15.97
N THR A 114 -21.44 -4.83 16.99
CA THR A 114 -22.63 -4.00 16.81
C THR A 114 -22.25 -2.62 16.27
N ARG A 115 -21.18 -2.03 16.80
CA ARG A 115 -20.67 -0.72 16.36
C ARG A 115 -20.07 -0.79 14.96
N TRP A 116 -19.33 -1.86 14.66
CA TRP A 116 -18.83 -2.10 13.31
C TRP A 116 -19.98 -2.21 12.30
N ASN A 117 -20.99 -3.03 12.61
CA ASN A 117 -22.14 -3.22 11.72
C ASN A 117 -22.97 -1.93 11.58
N GLN A 118 -23.08 -1.12 12.63
CA GLN A 118 -23.71 0.21 12.55
C GLN A 118 -22.96 1.16 11.63
N LEU A 119 -21.62 1.21 11.71
CA LEU A 119 -20.81 1.96 10.77
C LEU A 119 -21.10 1.49 9.34
N MET A 120 -20.94 0.18 9.09
CA MET A 120 -21.09 -0.41 7.76
C MET A 120 -22.50 -0.30 7.17
N ALA A 121 -23.54 -0.15 8.00
CA ALA A 121 -24.90 0.09 7.55
C ALA A 121 -25.07 1.47 6.86
N ASP A 122 -24.25 2.46 7.20
CA ASP A 122 -24.26 3.79 6.56
C ASP A 122 -23.37 3.83 5.31
N HIS A 123 -23.69 2.97 4.35
CA HIS A 123 -22.91 2.78 3.13
C HIS A 123 -22.76 4.08 2.31
N LYS A 124 -23.77 4.97 2.31
CA LYS A 124 -23.72 6.23 1.56
C LYS A 124 -22.69 7.18 2.15
N ARG A 125 -22.68 7.34 3.47
CA ARG A 125 -21.71 8.20 4.16
C ARG A 125 -20.29 7.68 3.99
N ILE A 126 -20.06 6.38 4.21
CA ILE A 126 -18.73 5.79 4.04
C ILE A 126 -18.24 5.95 2.62
N HIS A 127 -19.07 5.64 1.62
CA HIS A 127 -18.71 5.81 0.22
C HIS A 127 -18.31 7.25 -0.11
N SER A 128 -19.10 8.24 0.31
CA SER A 128 -18.80 9.66 0.09
C SER A 128 -17.47 10.06 0.75
N ASN A 129 -17.27 9.69 2.01
CA ASN A 129 -16.05 10.03 2.75
C ASN A 129 -14.81 9.34 2.17
N ALA A 130 -14.94 8.07 1.76
CA ALA A 130 -13.86 7.31 1.14
C ALA A 130 -13.44 7.94 -0.19
N LEU A 131 -14.41 8.34 -1.04
CA LEU A 131 -14.13 9.03 -2.28
C LEU A 131 -13.47 10.39 -2.05
N GLU A 132 -13.99 11.21 -1.14
CA GLU A 132 -13.40 12.51 -0.83
C GLU A 132 -11.95 12.36 -0.35
N LEU A 133 -11.72 11.43 0.58
CA LEU A 133 -10.41 11.16 1.14
C LEU A 133 -9.41 10.68 0.07
N LEU A 134 -9.79 9.74 -0.79
CA LEU A 134 -8.90 9.23 -1.84
C LEU A 134 -8.66 10.22 -2.97
N ASN A 135 -9.65 11.05 -3.33
CA ASN A 135 -9.43 12.13 -4.30
C ASN A 135 -8.49 13.20 -3.74
N SER A 136 -8.63 13.53 -2.45
CA SER A 136 -7.69 14.42 -1.75
C SER A 136 -6.27 13.86 -1.76
N TYR A 137 -6.12 12.58 -1.40
CA TYR A 137 -4.85 11.86 -1.48
C TYR A 137 -4.26 11.84 -2.88
N TYR A 138 -5.07 11.54 -3.91
CA TYR A 138 -4.59 11.48 -5.27
C TYR A 138 -4.07 12.84 -5.76
N ASN A 139 -4.80 13.93 -5.50
CA ASN A 139 -4.36 15.26 -5.89
C ASN A 139 -3.11 15.70 -5.11
N TRP A 140 -3.13 15.55 -3.79
CA TRP A 140 -2.05 16.04 -2.92
C TRP A 140 -0.81 15.15 -2.96
N TRP A 141 -0.98 13.86 -2.69
CA TRP A 141 0.14 12.93 -2.55
C TRP A 141 0.63 12.39 -3.89
N VAL A 142 -0.28 11.84 -4.70
CA VAL A 142 0.09 11.15 -5.95
C VAL A 142 0.51 12.15 -7.03
N LEU A 143 -0.28 13.21 -7.25
CA LEU A 143 0.03 14.25 -8.24
C LEU A 143 0.96 15.35 -7.72
N GLY A 144 1.13 15.46 -6.40
CA GLY A 144 1.98 16.50 -5.79
C GLY A 144 1.36 17.90 -5.75
N ILE A 145 0.04 18.03 -5.95
CA ILE A 145 -0.63 19.33 -6.01
C ILE A 145 -0.65 19.96 -4.62
N GLY A 146 0.04 21.10 -4.48
CA GLY A 146 0.14 21.83 -3.20
C GLY A 146 0.96 21.12 -2.14
N LYS A 147 1.73 20.07 -2.50
CA LYS A 147 2.65 19.39 -1.60
C LYS A 147 3.87 20.27 -1.34
N GLU A 148 4.15 20.55 -0.08
CA GLU A 148 5.30 21.33 0.33
C GLU A 148 6.61 20.57 0.07
N LYS A 149 7.60 21.28 -0.47
CA LYS A 149 8.95 20.76 -0.70
C LYS A 149 9.97 21.58 0.06
N GLU A 150 10.97 20.91 0.61
CA GLU A 150 12.09 21.51 1.29
C GLU A 150 13.42 21.19 0.59
N LYS A 151 14.41 22.07 0.75
CA LYS A 151 15.75 21.77 0.24
C LYS A 151 16.35 20.64 1.05
N ARG A 152 16.88 19.63 0.35
CA ARG A 152 17.64 18.56 0.99
C ARG A 152 18.75 19.16 1.85
N LYS A 153 18.79 18.79 3.13
CA LYS A 153 19.93 19.11 4.00
C LYS A 153 21.06 18.13 3.66
N PRO A 154 22.19 18.60 3.11
CA PRO A 154 23.31 17.72 2.82
C PRO A 154 23.88 17.16 4.12
N ASN A 155 24.07 15.83 4.21
CA ASN A 155 24.71 15.21 5.37
C ASN A 155 26.25 15.30 5.29
N SER A 156 26.79 15.70 4.14
CA SER A 156 28.22 15.93 3.92
C SER A 156 28.48 16.95 2.80
N ILE A 157 29.72 17.46 2.73
CA ILE A 157 30.15 18.38 1.67
C ILE A 157 30.14 17.68 0.29
N ASP A 158 30.44 16.37 0.26
CA ASP A 158 30.45 15.56 -0.98
C ASP A 158 29.03 15.30 -1.53
N GLU A 159 28.04 15.10 -0.66
CA GLU A 159 26.63 14.99 -1.08
C GLU A 159 26.10 16.30 -1.67
N ASN A 160 26.58 17.44 -1.16
CA ASN A 160 26.19 18.76 -1.62
C ASN A 160 26.69 19.08 -3.05
N LEU A 161 27.78 18.42 -3.48
CA LEU A 161 28.33 18.53 -4.83
C LEU A 161 27.61 17.60 -5.83
N LEU A 162 27.05 16.48 -5.35
CA LEU A 162 26.39 15.48 -6.20
C LEU A 162 24.92 15.78 -6.46
N PHE A 163 24.23 16.46 -5.54
CA PHE A 163 22.80 16.78 -5.66
C PHE A 163 22.49 18.25 -5.30
N PRO A 164 23.10 19.24 -5.99
CA PRO A 164 22.81 20.63 -5.74
C PRO A 164 21.34 20.93 -6.11
N ASP A 165 20.58 21.45 -5.15
CA ASP A 165 19.19 21.94 -5.29
C ASP A 165 18.06 20.90 -5.49
N GLU A 166 18.25 19.63 -5.09
CA GLU A 166 17.15 18.66 -5.06
C GLU A 166 16.09 19.05 -3.98
N LEU A 167 14.87 19.33 -4.43
CA LEU A 167 13.71 19.60 -3.58
C LEU A 167 13.06 18.28 -3.17
N MET A 168 13.04 17.99 -1.87
CA MET A 168 12.43 16.81 -1.28
C MET A 168 11.06 17.13 -0.68
N THR A 169 10.18 16.14 -0.56
CA THR A 169 8.93 16.27 0.21
C THR A 169 9.26 16.70 1.64
N ALA A 170 8.61 17.77 2.12
CA ALA A 170 8.85 18.28 3.46
C ALA A 170 8.47 17.28 4.55
N SER A 171 9.20 17.24 5.66
CA SER A 171 8.90 16.34 6.80
C SER A 171 7.44 16.42 7.28
N ALA A 172 6.84 17.62 7.28
CA ALA A 172 5.45 17.80 7.71
C ALA A 172 4.43 17.10 6.79
N GLU A 173 4.75 16.97 5.50
CA GLU A 173 3.90 16.24 4.54
C GLU A 173 3.98 14.73 4.78
N TRP A 174 5.14 14.22 5.18
CA TRP A 174 5.30 12.82 5.62
C TRP A 174 4.52 12.53 6.90
N ASP A 175 4.62 13.39 7.91
CA ASP A 175 3.85 13.26 9.15
C ASP A 175 2.35 13.23 8.87
N LYS A 176 1.89 14.12 7.99
CA LYS A 176 0.50 14.15 7.51
C LYS A 176 0.12 12.86 6.78
N PHE A 177 0.97 12.35 5.88
CA PHE A 177 0.72 11.11 5.16
C PHE A 177 0.59 9.91 6.12
N HIS A 178 1.55 9.73 7.04
CA HIS A 178 1.50 8.66 8.02
C HIS A 178 0.28 8.77 8.95
N ALA A 179 -0.09 9.99 9.34
CA ALA A 179 -1.31 10.22 10.12
C ALA A 179 -2.59 9.86 9.34
N LEU A 180 -2.61 9.99 8.01
CA LEU A 180 -3.76 9.65 7.17
C LEU A 180 -3.78 8.18 6.75
N TYR A 181 -2.64 7.51 6.75
CA TYR A 181 -2.45 6.25 6.04
C TYR A 181 -3.49 5.15 6.31
N PRO A 182 -3.84 4.76 7.55
CA PRO A 182 -4.86 3.73 7.79
C PRO A 182 -6.27 4.13 7.34
N ALA A 183 -6.61 5.42 7.36
CA ALA A 183 -7.87 5.89 6.82
C ALA A 183 -7.87 5.83 5.28
N LEU A 184 -6.73 6.14 4.64
CA LEU A 184 -6.55 5.95 3.20
C LEU A 184 -6.66 4.48 2.81
N PHE A 185 -6.01 3.61 3.57
CA PHE A 185 -6.05 2.18 3.38
C PHE A 185 -7.48 1.64 3.54
N PHE A 186 -8.17 2.00 4.63
CA PHE A 186 -9.57 1.65 4.83
C PHE A 186 -10.45 2.12 3.67
N ALA A 187 -10.31 3.39 3.24
CA ALA A 187 -11.10 3.94 2.15
C ALA A 187 -10.87 3.18 0.85
N LEU A 188 -9.62 2.85 0.51
CA LEU A 188 -9.29 2.08 -0.68
C LEU A 188 -9.87 0.65 -0.59
N SER A 189 -9.66 -0.05 0.53
CA SER A 189 -10.23 -1.38 0.77
C SER A 189 -11.76 -1.36 0.67
N TYR A 190 -12.41 -0.34 1.25
CA TYR A 190 -13.86 -0.19 1.20
C TYR A 190 -14.36 -0.03 -0.24
N LEU A 191 -13.75 0.86 -1.03
CA LEU A 191 -14.12 1.03 -2.43
C LEU A 191 -13.85 -0.23 -3.25
N ILE A 192 -12.76 -0.95 -3.01
CA ILE A 192 -12.47 -2.21 -3.71
C ILE A 192 -13.58 -3.25 -3.44
N ASN A 193 -14.03 -3.38 -2.19
CA ASN A 193 -15.02 -4.39 -1.80
C ASN A 193 -16.47 -4.02 -2.17
N HIS A 194 -16.82 -2.73 -2.21
CA HIS A 194 -18.22 -2.30 -2.38
C HIS A 194 -18.48 -1.48 -3.65
N HIS A 195 -17.44 -0.88 -4.24
CA HIS A 195 -17.52 0.07 -5.36
C HIS A 195 -16.34 -0.11 -6.33
N SER A 196 -16.06 -1.35 -6.74
CA SER A 196 -14.87 -1.73 -7.53
C SER A 196 -14.74 -1.01 -8.88
N ASN A 197 -15.83 -0.43 -9.39
CA ASN A 197 -15.85 0.36 -10.62
C ASN A 197 -15.44 1.82 -10.42
N SER A 198 -15.03 2.21 -9.21
CA SER A 198 -14.66 3.59 -8.92
C SER A 198 -13.40 4.02 -9.67
N ASP A 199 -13.49 5.11 -10.42
CA ASP A 199 -12.39 5.65 -11.23
C ASP A 199 -11.14 5.97 -10.42
N ILE A 200 -11.30 6.34 -9.14
CA ILE A 200 -10.16 6.68 -8.28
C ILE A 200 -9.25 5.46 -8.04
N ILE A 201 -9.79 4.24 -8.04
CA ILE A 201 -9.00 3.01 -7.91
C ILE A 201 -8.05 2.88 -9.10
N ARG A 202 -8.59 3.04 -10.32
CA ARG A 202 -7.80 2.97 -11.56
C ARG A 202 -6.77 4.09 -11.63
N LYS A 203 -7.13 5.31 -11.21
CA LYS A 203 -6.20 6.45 -11.17
C LYS A 203 -5.00 6.18 -10.25
N ILE A 204 -5.26 5.65 -9.05
CA ILE A 204 -4.19 5.27 -8.10
C ILE A 204 -3.31 4.17 -8.72
N ALA A 205 -3.91 3.14 -9.33
CA ALA A 205 -3.18 2.03 -9.92
C ALA A 205 -2.22 2.46 -11.04
N LEU A 206 -2.64 3.38 -11.92
CA LEU A 206 -1.91 3.73 -13.15
C LEU A 206 -1.01 4.96 -13.03
N THR A 207 -0.98 5.64 -11.88
CA THR A 207 -0.17 6.85 -11.71
C THR A 207 1.06 6.57 -10.88
N ASN A 208 2.23 6.63 -11.49
CA ASN A 208 3.50 6.51 -10.76
C ASN A 208 3.74 7.70 -9.84
N LEU A 209 4.26 7.41 -8.65
CA LEU A 209 4.56 8.41 -7.64
C LEU A 209 5.79 9.22 -8.08
N LYS A 210 5.66 10.55 -8.04
CA LYS A 210 6.69 11.48 -8.54
C LYS A 210 7.75 11.85 -7.51
N ASP A 211 7.43 11.77 -6.23
CA ASP A 211 8.31 12.15 -5.13
C ASP A 211 8.57 10.91 -4.27
N GLY A 212 9.82 10.47 -4.19
CA GLY A 212 10.18 9.21 -3.54
C GLY A 212 10.75 9.36 -2.13
N ALA A 213 10.60 8.26 -1.40
CA ALA A 213 11.32 7.76 -0.22
C ALA A 213 10.63 7.94 1.14
N ASP A 214 9.49 7.26 1.32
CA ASP A 214 9.29 6.50 2.55
C ASP A 214 9.99 5.16 2.40
N ILE A 215 10.83 4.79 3.38
CA ILE A 215 11.49 3.48 3.43
C ILE A 215 10.48 2.33 3.51
N TRP A 216 9.21 2.63 3.86
CA TRP A 216 8.15 1.64 4.04
C TRP A 216 7.18 1.51 2.88
N THR A 217 7.33 2.28 1.81
CA THR A 217 6.60 2.06 0.54
C THR A 217 5.06 1.97 0.70
N LYS A 218 4.50 2.65 1.71
CA LYS A 218 3.08 2.56 2.12
C LYS A 218 2.12 2.99 1.00
N ASP A 219 2.46 4.05 0.31
CA ASP A 219 1.81 4.51 -0.91
C ASP A 219 1.95 3.53 -2.08
N LEU A 220 3.10 2.87 -2.24
CA LEU A 220 3.24 1.76 -3.19
C LEU A 220 2.36 0.58 -2.79
N TRP A 221 2.12 0.32 -1.49
CA TRP A 221 1.18 -0.70 -1.05
C TRP A 221 -0.27 -0.35 -1.46
N LEU A 222 -0.68 0.91 -1.32
CA LEU A 222 -1.96 1.39 -1.87
C LEU A 222 -2.03 1.20 -3.39
N GLN A 223 -0.95 1.52 -4.12
CA GLN A 223 -0.87 1.33 -5.57
C GLN A 223 -0.99 -0.15 -5.95
N ARG A 224 -0.24 -1.05 -5.31
CA ARG A 224 -0.32 -2.51 -5.50
C ARG A 224 -1.73 -3.02 -5.30
N LYS A 225 -2.39 -2.61 -4.21
CA LYS A 225 -3.76 -3.02 -3.91
C LYS A 225 -4.77 -2.52 -4.93
N ALA A 226 -4.65 -1.25 -5.35
CA ALA A 226 -5.48 -0.67 -6.41
C ALA A 226 -5.26 -1.37 -7.77
N MET A 227 -4.03 -1.77 -8.06
CA MET A 227 -3.67 -2.48 -9.28
C MET A 227 -4.28 -3.89 -9.32
N ILE A 228 -4.16 -4.67 -8.24
CA ILE A 228 -4.79 -5.99 -8.15
C ILE A 228 -6.30 -5.88 -8.33
N ALA A 229 -6.94 -4.90 -7.70
CA ALA A 229 -8.38 -4.67 -7.87
C ALA A 229 -8.75 -4.30 -9.31
N SER A 230 -7.96 -3.45 -9.96
CA SER A 230 -8.18 -3.03 -11.35
C SER A 230 -7.97 -4.20 -12.32
N MET A 231 -6.93 -5.01 -12.11
CA MET A 231 -6.66 -6.21 -12.92
C MET A 231 -7.75 -7.27 -12.75
N LYS A 232 -8.24 -7.52 -11.52
CA LYS A 232 -9.37 -8.44 -11.30
C LYS A 232 -10.64 -8.03 -12.05
N ARG A 233 -10.83 -6.72 -12.30
CA ARG A 233 -11.98 -6.17 -13.02
C ARG A 233 -11.78 -6.17 -14.54
N ASP A 234 -10.63 -5.68 -15.01
CA ASP A 234 -10.38 -5.36 -16.42
C ASP A 234 -9.47 -6.39 -17.14
N GLY A 235 -8.93 -7.35 -16.39
CA GLY A 235 -7.98 -8.36 -16.87
C GLY A 235 -6.61 -7.80 -17.25
N PHE A 236 -5.80 -8.61 -17.93
CA PHE A 236 -4.46 -8.23 -18.39
C PHE A 236 -4.46 -7.16 -19.47
N SER A 237 -5.60 -6.92 -20.13
CA SER A 237 -5.75 -5.82 -21.09
C SER A 237 -5.40 -4.48 -20.47
N LEU A 238 -5.73 -4.27 -19.18
CA LEU A 238 -5.35 -3.08 -18.44
C LEU A 238 -3.83 -2.84 -18.45
N ILE A 239 -3.04 -3.90 -18.28
CA ILE A 239 -1.57 -3.78 -18.26
C ILE A 239 -1.05 -3.51 -19.66
N VAL A 240 -1.48 -4.31 -20.65
CA VAL A 240 -1.02 -4.20 -22.03
C VAL A 240 -1.35 -2.82 -22.60
N ASP A 241 -2.55 -2.30 -22.37
CA ASP A 241 -3.00 -1.02 -22.89
C ASP A 241 -2.35 0.19 -22.21
N ASN A 242 -1.68 -0.01 -21.05
CA ASN A 242 -1.08 1.05 -20.25
C ASN A 242 0.39 0.75 -19.91
N LEU A 243 1.07 -0.08 -20.71
CA LEU A 243 2.39 -0.60 -20.39
C LEU A 243 3.41 0.52 -20.12
N SER A 244 3.44 1.55 -20.97
CA SER A 244 4.30 2.74 -20.81
C SER A 244 4.04 3.58 -19.56
N GLN A 245 2.94 3.35 -18.85
CA GLN A 245 2.59 4.06 -17.61
C GLN A 245 2.86 3.20 -16.37
N ILE A 246 2.97 1.88 -16.51
CA ILE A 246 3.11 0.95 -15.40
C ILE A 246 4.58 0.60 -15.23
N ARG A 247 5.09 0.63 -14.01
CA ARG A 247 6.46 0.19 -13.69
C ARG A 247 6.57 -1.33 -13.59
N TYR A 248 7.75 -1.88 -13.87
CA TYR A 248 7.94 -3.33 -13.94
C TYR A 248 7.69 -4.03 -12.61
N GLU A 249 8.05 -3.44 -11.48
CA GLU A 249 7.78 -3.99 -10.15
C GLU A 249 6.28 -4.22 -9.92
N LEU A 250 5.42 -3.33 -10.43
CA LEU A 250 3.98 -3.46 -10.29
C LEU A 250 3.43 -4.58 -11.18
N ILE A 251 3.98 -4.75 -12.39
CA ILE A 251 3.65 -5.89 -13.27
C ILE A 251 4.10 -7.19 -12.63
N TYR A 252 5.34 -7.23 -12.10
CA TYR A 252 5.90 -8.37 -11.40
C TYR A 252 5.03 -8.78 -10.21
N TYR A 253 4.60 -7.81 -9.41
CA TYR A 253 3.69 -8.05 -8.29
C TYR A 253 2.35 -8.66 -8.73
N VAL A 254 1.74 -8.12 -9.79
CA VAL A 254 0.49 -8.68 -10.33
C VAL A 254 0.67 -10.14 -10.74
N LEU A 255 1.76 -10.47 -11.43
CA LEU A 255 2.06 -11.84 -11.84
C LEU A 255 2.23 -12.80 -10.66
N LEU A 256 2.82 -12.34 -9.54
CA LEU A 256 2.93 -13.15 -8.33
C LEU A 256 1.58 -13.41 -7.63
N LYS A 257 0.57 -12.57 -7.86
CA LYS A 257 -0.69 -12.56 -7.10
C LYS A 257 -1.91 -13.02 -7.89
N SER A 258 -1.73 -13.38 -9.16
CA SER A 258 -2.83 -13.61 -10.08
C SER A 258 -2.70 -14.94 -10.80
N ASP A 259 -3.71 -15.78 -10.65
CA ASP A 259 -3.85 -16.99 -11.46
C ASP A 259 -4.17 -16.58 -12.90
N THR A 260 -3.17 -16.67 -13.77
CA THR A 260 -3.25 -16.18 -15.15
C THR A 260 -3.09 -17.33 -16.12
N ASN A 261 -3.89 -17.38 -17.18
CA ASN A 261 -3.73 -18.41 -18.19
C ASN A 261 -2.50 -18.13 -19.09
N PRO A 262 -1.88 -19.17 -19.68
CA PRO A 262 -0.71 -19.01 -20.54
C PRO A 262 -0.91 -18.08 -21.74
N ALA A 263 -2.12 -17.96 -22.28
CA ALA A 263 -2.38 -17.12 -23.44
C ALA A 263 -2.28 -15.63 -23.13
N GLU A 264 -2.75 -15.19 -21.97
CA GLU A 264 -2.60 -13.80 -21.50
C GLU A 264 -1.15 -13.48 -21.15
N LEU A 265 -0.44 -14.42 -20.52
CA LEU A 265 0.98 -14.28 -20.21
C LEU A 265 1.84 -14.11 -21.47
N ASN A 266 1.56 -14.88 -22.52
CA ASN A 266 2.25 -14.74 -23.80
C ASN A 266 1.97 -13.38 -24.47
N LYS A 267 0.73 -12.88 -24.42
CA LYS A 267 0.41 -11.53 -24.93
C LYS A 267 1.16 -10.44 -24.18
N LEU A 268 1.26 -10.55 -22.85
CA LEU A 268 2.03 -9.61 -22.04
C LEU A 268 3.52 -9.65 -22.41
N LYS A 269 4.10 -10.84 -22.59
CA LYS A 269 5.49 -11.01 -23.02
C LYS A 269 5.73 -10.36 -24.38
N GLU A 270 4.86 -10.60 -25.36
CA GLU A 270 4.94 -9.98 -26.70
C GLU A 270 4.85 -8.45 -26.63
N ALA A 271 3.94 -7.92 -25.81
CA ALA A 271 3.81 -6.48 -25.60
C ALA A 271 5.09 -5.86 -25.00
N ILE A 272 5.64 -6.48 -23.95
CA ILE A 272 6.89 -6.02 -23.31
C ILE A 272 8.08 -6.04 -24.28
N LEU A 273 8.20 -7.09 -25.10
CA LEU A 273 9.27 -7.19 -26.10
C LEU A 273 9.14 -6.19 -27.25
N SER A 274 7.93 -5.67 -27.48
CA SER A 274 7.63 -4.72 -28.56
C SER A 274 7.65 -3.26 -28.10
N GLU A 275 7.82 -3.00 -26.81
CA GLU A 275 7.79 -1.65 -26.23
C GLU A 275 9.18 -1.00 -26.30
N ASP A 276 9.30 0.10 -27.06
CA ASP A 276 10.57 0.83 -27.26
C ASP A 276 10.92 1.78 -26.10
N GLY A 277 10.05 1.93 -25.10
CA GLY A 277 10.26 2.85 -23.98
C GLY A 277 9.40 2.57 -22.76
N HIS A 278 9.96 1.85 -21.80
CA HIS A 278 9.31 1.60 -20.52
C HIS A 278 9.83 2.56 -19.44
N PRO A 279 8.98 3.04 -18.51
CA PRO A 279 9.46 3.82 -17.38
C PRO A 279 10.40 2.96 -16.54
N MET A 280 11.71 3.23 -16.64
CA MET A 280 12.71 2.65 -15.75
C MET A 280 12.65 3.37 -14.41
N GLN A 281 11.86 2.84 -13.49
CA GLN A 281 11.72 3.33 -12.12
C GLN A 281 11.91 2.14 -11.16
N GLY A 282 13.11 1.97 -10.63
CA GLY A 282 13.44 0.87 -9.71
C GLY A 282 14.58 -0.01 -10.21
N MET A 283 14.62 -1.27 -9.79
CA MET A 283 15.69 -2.22 -10.15
C MET A 283 15.22 -3.30 -11.12
N MET A 284 13.92 -3.46 -11.35
CA MET A 284 13.42 -4.50 -12.26
C MET A 284 13.44 -4.03 -13.72
N GLY A 285 13.93 -4.90 -14.59
CA GLY A 285 13.87 -4.75 -16.05
C GLY A 285 12.86 -5.70 -16.69
N SER A 286 12.69 -5.58 -18.01
CA SER A 286 11.81 -6.47 -18.79
C SER A 286 12.24 -7.93 -18.67
N GLU A 287 13.53 -8.19 -18.54
CA GLU A 287 14.10 -9.52 -18.34
C GLU A 287 13.54 -10.22 -17.10
N ASN A 288 13.32 -9.49 -16.00
CA ASN A 288 12.78 -10.08 -14.76
C ASN A 288 11.31 -10.50 -14.95
N ILE A 289 10.55 -9.71 -15.71
CA ILE A 289 9.15 -10.01 -16.01
C ILE A 289 9.05 -11.21 -16.94
N ILE A 290 9.87 -11.23 -17.99
CA ILE A 290 9.92 -12.33 -18.96
C ILE A 290 10.31 -13.64 -18.27
N GLU A 291 11.32 -13.61 -17.39
CA GLU A 291 11.73 -14.79 -16.62
C GLU A 291 10.59 -15.32 -15.74
N LEU A 292 9.84 -14.44 -15.06
CA LEU A 292 8.70 -14.85 -14.24
C LEU A 292 7.57 -15.41 -15.10
N VAL A 293 7.25 -14.78 -16.23
CA VAL A 293 6.25 -15.28 -17.18
C VAL A 293 6.60 -16.68 -17.66
N GLU A 294 7.86 -16.93 -18.03
CA GLU A 294 8.31 -18.25 -18.48
C GLU A 294 8.19 -19.31 -17.38
N LYS A 295 8.45 -18.96 -16.11
CA LYS A 295 8.23 -19.85 -14.97
C LYS A 295 6.76 -20.16 -14.72
N LEU A 296 5.86 -19.21 -14.96
CA LEU A 296 4.42 -19.38 -14.72
C LEU A 296 3.71 -20.17 -15.84
N VAL A 297 4.30 -20.24 -17.04
CA VAL A 297 3.76 -21.01 -18.18
C VAL A 297 4.21 -22.48 -18.18
N ALA A 298 5.34 -22.78 -17.53
CA ALA A 298 5.94 -24.12 -17.46
C ALA A 298 5.18 -25.09 -16.54
#